data_AF-A0A2D6X3V4-F1
#
_entry.id   AF-A0A2D6X3V4-F1
#
_cell.length_a   1.000
_cell.length_b   1.000
_cell.length_c   1.000
_cell.angle_alpha   90.00
_cell.angle_beta   90.00
_cell.angle_gamma   90.00
#
_symmetry.space_group_name_H-M   'P 1'
#
loop_
_entity.id
_entity.type
_entity.pdbx_description
1 polymer ?
#
loop_
_entity_poly.entity_id
_entity_poly.type
_entity_poly.pdbx_seq_one_letter_code
_entity_poly.pdbx_strand_id
1 'polypeptide(L)'
;MPGDTIISPLETGVSTYNLQEQLHDLQATTVLELFEVNAKKYGAGTYRFHPGKVLNGDVYHDGETYKPIPLEMDGVEVKGDGTLPRPKLRIANVDGFVSEIIQGRDDFVGLQVTRRRIFLKYLDAQNFHNNENPFGDPDVNSRFPDDKFIINQKTAEDKNTIEFELVSPLEMDTVKLPSRHVISNYCNWVYRGHGCGYGNTYLHPAQVFNEDPGAAIGIPRADEKGRRFIEGSGSYWLDQTTTVGEEEVLNTNIAWNALDKKGETNKDPFHYSGLYNPTGIYLSGDYVYIPGAESSYYEGFSSDPNITAYFVAKPTGQTVTEIDGVAFPHYNISGSDPRSDFSNWAKDQCSKTIAGCALRFSGCTVGMPFGGFPGTDKFGYV
;
A
#
# COMPACT_ATOMS: atom_id res chain seq x y z
N MET A 1 27.49 2.75 -26.07
CA MET A 1 26.74 1.55 -25.67
C MET A 1 26.13 1.88 -24.33
N PRO A 2 24.80 2.05 -24.24
CA PRO A 2 24.16 2.34 -22.97
C PRO A 2 24.24 1.09 -22.10
N GLY A 3 24.75 1.24 -20.87
CA GLY A 3 24.82 0.15 -19.92
C GLY A 3 23.41 -0.33 -19.59
N ASP A 4 23.17 -1.61 -19.80
CA ASP A 4 21.97 -2.29 -19.31
C ASP A 4 21.91 -2.07 -17.80
N THR A 5 20.96 -1.23 -17.39
CA THR A 5 20.57 -1.14 -16.00
C THR A 5 19.85 -2.44 -15.71
N ILE A 6 20.57 -3.39 -15.09
CA ILE A 6 19.96 -4.60 -14.55
C ILE A 6 18.91 -4.13 -13.55
N ILE A 7 17.65 -4.18 -13.98
CA ILE A 7 16.52 -4.00 -13.08
C ILE A 7 16.61 -5.17 -12.10
N SER A 8 16.90 -4.87 -10.84
CA SER A 8 16.90 -5.86 -9.77
C SER A 8 15.60 -6.66 -9.88
N PRO A 9 15.63 -8.00 -10.01
CA PRO A 9 14.40 -8.77 -9.89
C PRO A 9 13.81 -8.41 -8.52
N LEU A 10 12.51 -8.11 -8.47
CA LEU A 10 11.74 -7.80 -7.26
C LEU A 10 12.36 -8.53 -6.07
N GLU A 11 13.12 -7.80 -5.25
CA GLU A 11 13.81 -8.40 -4.11
C GLU A 11 12.71 -8.89 -3.18
N THR A 12 12.45 -10.19 -3.20
CA THR A 12 11.65 -10.85 -2.16
C THR A 12 12.39 -10.85 -0.82
N GLY A 13 13.55 -10.18 -0.73
CA GLY A 13 14.43 -10.14 0.45
C GLY A 13 15.10 -11.49 0.74
N VAL A 14 14.59 -12.60 0.21
CA VAL A 14 15.06 -13.96 0.49
C VAL A 14 16.27 -14.31 -0.38
N SER A 15 17.42 -14.59 0.25
CA SER A 15 18.67 -14.95 -0.41
C SER A 15 18.84 -16.46 -0.50
N THR A 16 18.80 -17.02 -1.70
CA THR A 16 19.08 -18.45 -1.93
C THR A 16 20.56 -18.78 -1.94
N TYR A 17 21.45 -17.78 -2.01
CA TYR A 17 22.90 -17.96 -2.08
C TYR A 17 23.44 -18.68 -0.84
N ASN A 18 23.00 -18.24 0.34
CA ASN A 18 23.37 -18.80 1.63
C ASN A 18 22.82 -20.24 1.82
N LEU A 19 21.71 -20.59 1.16
CA LEU A 19 21.18 -21.96 1.14
C LEU A 19 22.00 -22.89 0.25
N GLN A 20 22.51 -22.40 -0.88
CA GLN A 20 23.37 -23.20 -1.78
C GLN A 20 24.70 -23.52 -1.11
N GLU A 21 25.28 -22.56 -0.38
CA GLU A 21 26.49 -22.81 0.42
C GLU A 21 26.28 -23.94 1.44
N GLN A 22 25.08 -24.01 2.05
CA GLN A 22 24.73 -25.09 2.98
C GLN A 22 24.63 -26.47 2.35
N LEU A 23 24.24 -26.58 1.08
CA LEU A 23 24.24 -27.87 0.38
C LEU A 23 25.66 -28.44 0.20
N HIS A 24 26.68 -27.58 0.26
CA HIS A 24 28.09 -27.94 0.12
C HIS A 24 28.84 -27.98 1.45
N ASP A 25 28.17 -27.64 2.56
CA ASP A 25 28.76 -27.63 3.89
C ASP A 25 28.84 -29.04 4.48
N LEU A 26 29.90 -29.32 5.23
CA LEU A 26 30.18 -30.64 5.80
C LEU A 26 29.22 -30.97 6.96
N GLN A 27 28.62 -29.94 7.58
CA GLN A 27 27.67 -30.07 8.69
C GLN A 27 26.42 -29.21 8.46
N ALA A 28 25.61 -29.57 7.46
CA ALA A 28 24.31 -28.93 7.26
C ALA A 28 23.44 -29.03 8.54
N THR A 29 22.94 -27.88 8.99
CA THR A 29 22.07 -27.81 10.17
C THR A 29 20.64 -28.25 9.85
N THR A 30 19.85 -28.56 10.88
CA THR A 30 18.45 -28.99 10.70
C THR A 30 17.58 -27.86 10.18
N VAL A 31 16.65 -28.16 9.28
CA VAL A 31 15.62 -27.23 8.80
C VAL A 31 14.46 -27.23 9.80
N LEU A 32 14.07 -26.04 10.26
CA LEU A 32 12.87 -25.81 11.05
C LEU A 32 11.74 -25.33 10.16
N GLU A 33 10.54 -25.73 10.55
CA GLU A 33 9.30 -25.29 9.92
C GLU A 33 8.53 -24.40 10.89
N LEU A 34 8.21 -23.19 10.44
CA LEU A 34 7.49 -22.18 11.17
C LEU A 34 6.20 -21.86 10.42
N PHE A 35 5.08 -21.76 11.14
CA PHE A 35 3.76 -21.56 10.56
C PHE A 35 3.15 -20.28 11.11
N GLU A 36 2.63 -19.45 10.21
CA GLU A 36 1.94 -18.22 10.53
C GLU A 36 0.52 -18.26 9.95
N VAL A 37 -0.49 -17.95 10.77
CA VAL A 37 -1.88 -17.79 10.34
C VAL A 37 -2.32 -16.36 10.62
N ASN A 38 -2.61 -15.61 9.56
CA ASN A 38 -3.00 -14.20 9.68
C ASN A 38 -4.51 -14.07 9.95
N ALA A 39 -4.88 -13.78 11.20
CA ALA A 39 -6.27 -13.63 11.62
C ALA A 39 -6.72 -12.16 11.79
N LYS A 40 -6.00 -11.20 11.17
CA LYS A 40 -6.33 -9.76 11.22
C LYS A 40 -7.76 -9.43 10.75
N LYS A 41 -8.30 -10.23 9.83
CA LYS A 41 -9.71 -10.13 9.36
C LYS A 41 -10.72 -10.15 10.51
N TYR A 42 -10.42 -10.88 11.58
CA TYR A 42 -11.30 -11.03 12.75
C TYR A 42 -10.86 -10.19 13.95
N GLY A 43 -10.01 -9.17 13.74
CA GLY A 43 -9.47 -8.33 14.82
C GLY A 43 -8.46 -9.06 15.73
N ALA A 44 -8.06 -10.29 15.38
CA ALA A 44 -7.00 -11.03 16.06
C ALA A 44 -5.63 -10.74 15.40
N GLY A 45 -4.54 -10.97 16.13
CA GLY A 45 -3.19 -10.86 15.59
C GLY A 45 -2.83 -12.00 14.62
N THR A 46 -1.54 -12.17 14.35
CA THR A 46 -1.01 -13.34 13.65
C THR A 46 -0.74 -14.44 14.65
N TYR A 47 -1.30 -15.63 14.45
CA TYR A 47 -0.97 -16.81 15.24
C TYR A 47 0.29 -17.46 14.69
N ARG A 48 1.24 -17.82 15.56
CA ARG A 48 2.56 -18.32 15.19
C ARG A 48 2.87 -19.63 15.91
N PHE A 49 3.14 -20.66 15.13
CA PHE A 49 3.30 -22.03 15.63
C PHE A 49 4.52 -22.72 15.01
N HIS A 50 5.08 -23.68 15.73
CA HIS A 50 6.04 -24.62 15.17
C HIS A 50 5.78 -26.05 15.70
N PRO A 51 6.12 -27.11 14.93
CA PRO A 51 5.81 -28.49 15.31
C PRO A 51 6.50 -29.03 16.56
N GLY A 52 7.44 -28.31 17.17
CA GLY A 52 8.22 -28.78 18.33
C GLY A 52 9.18 -29.96 18.04
N LYS A 53 9.45 -30.29 16.78
CA LYS A 53 10.28 -31.46 16.40
C LYS A 53 11.78 -31.29 16.70
N VAL A 54 12.28 -30.06 16.60
CA VAL A 54 13.73 -29.75 16.65
C VAL A 54 14.11 -29.10 17.96
N LEU A 55 13.31 -28.13 18.41
CA LEU A 55 13.47 -27.43 19.67
C LEU A 55 12.22 -27.64 20.52
N ASN A 56 12.45 -27.98 21.80
CA ASN A 56 11.40 -28.03 22.81
C ASN A 56 11.27 -26.65 23.46
N GLY A 57 10.07 -26.08 23.41
CA GLY A 57 9.79 -24.72 23.90
C GLY A 57 9.59 -23.74 22.76
N ASP A 58 9.45 -22.46 23.11
CA ASP A 58 9.21 -21.39 22.14
C ASP A 58 10.41 -21.17 21.22
N VAL A 59 10.14 -20.89 19.94
CA VAL A 59 11.16 -20.53 18.95
C VAL A 59 11.08 -19.03 18.63
N TYR A 60 12.21 -18.34 18.62
CA TYR A 60 12.32 -16.92 18.30
C TYR A 60 12.87 -16.74 16.89
N HIS A 61 12.16 -16.01 16.04
CA HIS A 61 12.61 -15.73 14.69
C HIS A 61 12.08 -14.37 14.24
N ASP A 62 12.96 -13.52 13.72
CA ASP A 62 12.61 -12.17 13.25
C ASP A 62 12.00 -11.32 14.39
N GLY A 63 12.48 -11.54 15.63
CA GLY A 63 11.97 -10.87 16.83
C GLY A 63 10.59 -11.36 17.29
N GLU A 64 10.01 -12.36 16.64
CA GLU A 64 8.68 -12.90 16.92
C GLU A 64 8.77 -14.29 17.57
N THR A 65 7.83 -14.58 18.47
CA THR A 65 7.78 -15.85 19.20
C THR A 65 6.80 -16.83 18.55
N TYR A 66 7.29 -18.03 18.24
CA TYR A 66 6.53 -19.16 17.73
C TYR A 66 6.29 -20.16 18.86
N LYS A 67 5.03 -20.54 19.07
CA LYS A 67 4.64 -21.47 20.14
C LYS A 67 4.71 -22.94 19.69
N PRO A 68 5.13 -23.87 20.57
CA PRO A 68 5.20 -25.29 20.24
C PRO A 68 3.79 -25.88 20.19
N ILE A 69 3.27 -26.13 18.98
CA ILE A 69 2.02 -26.86 18.77
C ILE A 69 2.29 -27.96 17.75
N PRO A 70 2.11 -29.25 18.11
CA PRO A 70 2.29 -30.34 17.17
C PRO A 70 1.39 -30.15 15.95
N LEU A 71 2.00 -30.02 14.79
CA LEU A 71 1.30 -29.85 13.53
C LEU A 71 2.13 -30.43 12.38
N GLU A 72 1.45 -30.83 11.31
CA GLU A 72 2.05 -31.36 10.09
C GLU A 72 1.29 -30.87 8.86
N MET A 73 2.02 -30.68 7.76
CA MET A 73 1.44 -30.25 6.48
C MET A 73 1.90 -31.18 5.37
N ASP A 74 0.96 -31.90 4.78
CA ASP A 74 1.19 -32.87 3.71
C ASP A 74 0.66 -32.34 2.38
N GLY A 75 1.21 -32.80 1.25
CA GLY A 75 0.68 -32.47 -0.09
C GLY A 75 1.06 -31.08 -0.63
N VAL A 76 2.17 -30.53 -0.13
CA VAL A 76 2.74 -29.22 -0.55
C VAL A 76 3.44 -29.29 -1.91
N GLU A 77 3.77 -30.49 -2.38
CA GLU A 77 4.57 -30.71 -3.58
C GLU A 77 3.87 -30.23 -4.86
N VAL A 78 4.59 -29.47 -5.67
CA VAL A 78 4.14 -29.08 -7.00
C VAL A 78 4.30 -30.27 -7.94
N LYS A 79 3.19 -30.77 -8.48
CA LYS A 79 3.18 -31.87 -9.44
C LYS A 79 3.49 -31.36 -10.84
N GLY A 80 4.17 -32.19 -11.64
CA GLY A 80 4.50 -31.88 -13.04
C GLY A 80 3.32 -31.97 -14.01
N ASP A 81 2.13 -32.36 -13.53
CA ASP A 81 0.89 -32.49 -14.31
C ASP A 81 0.10 -31.16 -14.43
N GLY A 82 0.62 -30.07 -13.84
CA GLY A 82 0.00 -28.75 -13.87
C GLY A 82 -1.16 -28.59 -12.89
N THR A 83 -1.48 -29.60 -12.07
CA THR A 83 -2.43 -29.45 -10.97
C THR A 83 -1.80 -28.65 -9.83
N LEU A 84 -2.56 -27.72 -9.26
CA LEU A 84 -2.11 -26.96 -8.09
C LEU A 84 -2.16 -27.86 -6.83
N PRO A 85 -1.19 -27.73 -5.92
CA PRO A 85 -1.17 -28.51 -4.70
C PRO A 85 -2.38 -28.16 -3.82
N ARG A 86 -2.94 -29.18 -3.18
CA ARG A 86 -4.01 -29.06 -2.17
C ARG A 86 -3.53 -29.65 -0.85
N PRO A 87 -2.71 -28.93 -0.08
CA PRO A 87 -2.12 -29.46 1.12
C PRO A 87 -3.16 -29.71 2.21
N LYS A 88 -2.89 -30.69 3.07
CA LYS A 88 -3.64 -30.93 4.29
C LYS A 88 -2.82 -30.49 5.47
N LEU A 89 -3.35 -29.57 6.28
CA LEU A 89 -2.73 -29.12 7.51
C LEU A 89 -3.44 -29.78 8.69
N ARG A 90 -2.71 -30.58 9.46
CA ARG A 90 -3.21 -31.26 10.66
C ARG A 90 -2.56 -30.63 11.89
N ILE A 91 -3.38 -30.16 12.81
CA ILE A 91 -2.94 -29.47 14.03
C ILE A 91 -3.48 -30.25 15.23
N ALA A 92 -2.63 -30.49 16.23
CA ALA A 92 -3.06 -31.08 17.49
C ALA A 92 -4.01 -30.13 18.23
N ASN A 93 -5.11 -30.69 18.73
CA ASN A 93 -6.18 -29.96 19.41
C ASN A 93 -6.21 -30.28 20.91
N VAL A 94 -5.06 -30.19 21.58
CA VAL A 94 -4.96 -30.50 23.01
C VAL A 94 -5.89 -29.56 23.80
N ASP A 95 -6.73 -30.16 24.65
CA ASP A 95 -7.73 -29.46 25.48
C ASP A 95 -8.74 -28.58 24.71
N GLY A 96 -8.89 -28.79 23.40
CA GLY A 96 -9.80 -27.98 22.57
C GLY A 96 -9.27 -26.57 22.27
N PHE A 97 -7.99 -26.30 22.51
CA PHE A 97 -7.38 -24.97 22.33
C PHE A 97 -7.58 -24.42 20.90
N VAL A 98 -7.37 -25.25 19.88
CA VAL A 98 -7.52 -24.82 18.49
C VAL A 98 -9.00 -24.64 18.15
N SER A 99 -9.87 -25.54 18.64
CA SER A 99 -11.34 -25.40 18.52
C SER A 99 -11.84 -24.07 19.06
N GLU A 100 -11.37 -23.64 20.24
CA GLU A 100 -11.75 -22.35 20.85
C GLU A 100 -11.26 -21.16 20.01
N ILE A 101 -10.05 -21.25 19.46
CA ILE A 101 -9.48 -20.21 18.60
C ILE A 101 -10.30 -20.05 17.30
N ILE A 102 -10.74 -21.14 16.69
CA ILE A 102 -11.52 -21.06 15.44
C ILE A 102 -13.00 -20.73 15.68
N GLN A 103 -13.49 -20.98 16.89
CA GLN A 103 -14.87 -20.69 17.26
C GLN A 103 -15.21 -19.20 17.07
N GLY A 104 -16.25 -18.93 16.29
CA GLY A 104 -16.69 -17.57 15.97
C GLY A 104 -15.84 -16.85 14.90
N ARG A 105 -14.89 -17.54 14.26
CA ARG A 105 -14.01 -17.00 13.19
C ARG A 105 -14.13 -17.78 11.88
N ASP A 106 -15.33 -18.31 11.62
CA ASP A 106 -15.69 -19.04 10.41
C ASP A 106 -14.72 -20.18 10.07
N ASP A 107 -14.32 -20.95 11.10
CA ASP A 107 -13.35 -22.06 10.97
C ASP A 107 -12.04 -21.66 10.27
N PHE A 108 -11.66 -20.38 10.34
CA PHE A 108 -10.52 -19.80 9.62
C PHE A 108 -10.57 -19.88 8.09
N VAL A 109 -11.74 -20.15 7.51
CA VAL A 109 -11.94 -20.16 6.06
C VAL A 109 -11.56 -18.80 5.45
N GLY A 110 -10.76 -18.87 4.40
CA GLY A 110 -10.22 -17.70 3.69
C GLY A 110 -9.03 -17.01 4.37
N LEU A 111 -8.54 -17.51 5.52
CA LEU A 111 -7.32 -16.99 6.13
C LEU A 111 -6.07 -17.54 5.43
N GLN A 112 -5.04 -16.70 5.35
CA GLN A 112 -3.75 -17.07 4.78
C GLN A 112 -2.90 -17.81 5.81
N VAL A 113 -2.37 -18.95 5.40
CA VAL A 113 -1.36 -19.75 6.10
C VAL A 113 -0.04 -19.61 5.36
N THR A 114 1.01 -19.26 6.09
CA THR A 114 2.37 -19.16 5.54
C THR A 114 3.27 -20.13 6.29
N ARG A 115 3.91 -21.05 5.55
CA ARG A 115 4.96 -21.91 6.08
C ARG A 115 6.32 -21.36 5.68
N ARG A 116 7.12 -21.00 6.66
CA ARG A 116 8.52 -20.61 6.48
C ARG A 116 9.42 -21.79 6.85
N ARG A 117 10.41 -22.05 6.02
CA ARG A 117 11.44 -23.08 6.28
C ARG A 117 12.78 -22.40 6.40
N ILE A 118 13.47 -22.58 7.53
CA ILE A 118 14.73 -21.92 7.82
C ILE A 118 15.72 -22.88 8.48
N PHE A 119 17.01 -22.72 8.22
CA PHE A 119 18.04 -23.50 8.91
C PHE A 119 18.22 -23.02 10.36
N LEU A 120 18.44 -23.97 11.28
CA LEU A 120 18.66 -23.69 12.71
C LEU A 120 19.69 -22.58 12.93
N LYS A 121 20.80 -22.58 12.20
CA LYS A 121 21.89 -21.61 12.36
C LYS A 121 21.52 -20.15 12.07
N TYR A 122 20.44 -19.89 11.34
CA TYR A 122 20.00 -18.53 11.01
C TYR A 122 18.94 -18.00 11.98
N LEU A 123 18.59 -18.76 13.01
CA LEU A 123 17.66 -18.33 14.04
C LEU A 123 18.27 -17.31 15.01
N ASP A 124 17.39 -16.59 15.71
CA ASP A 124 17.76 -15.60 16.70
C ASP A 124 18.55 -16.22 17.86
N ALA A 125 19.45 -15.44 18.46
CA ALA A 125 20.35 -15.91 19.50
C ALA A 125 19.62 -16.46 20.75
N GLN A 126 18.40 -16.01 21.00
CA GLN A 126 17.52 -16.45 22.11
C GLN A 126 17.17 -17.94 22.07
N ASN A 127 17.29 -18.59 20.92
CA ASN A 127 17.02 -20.03 20.79
C ASN A 127 18.15 -20.92 21.33
N PHE A 128 19.30 -20.32 21.64
CA PHE A 128 20.53 -21.03 21.98
C PHE A 128 20.94 -20.81 23.44
N HIS A 129 21.84 -21.66 23.91
CA HIS A 129 22.37 -21.55 25.27
C HIS A 129 23.03 -20.18 25.47
N ASN A 130 22.83 -19.58 26.65
CA ASN A 130 23.31 -18.22 26.99
C ASN A 130 22.79 -17.09 26.10
N ASN A 131 21.73 -17.31 25.31
CA ASN A 131 21.22 -16.36 24.32
C ASN A 131 22.28 -15.95 23.28
N GLU A 132 23.15 -16.89 22.89
CA GLU A 132 24.20 -16.68 21.89
C GLU A 132 24.13 -17.77 20.83
N ASN A 133 23.98 -17.37 19.56
CA ASN A 133 23.94 -18.31 18.45
C ASN A 133 25.36 -18.81 18.14
N PRO A 134 25.65 -20.12 18.32
CA PRO A 134 27.00 -20.66 18.11
C PRO A 134 27.42 -20.71 16.63
N PHE A 135 26.48 -20.48 15.71
CA PHE A 135 26.70 -20.54 14.27
C PHE A 135 26.90 -19.18 13.61
N GLY A 136 26.85 -18.08 14.39
CA GLY A 136 27.02 -16.71 13.91
C GLY A 136 25.76 -15.86 14.05
N ASP A 137 25.72 -14.76 13.31
CA ASP A 137 24.62 -13.81 13.37
C ASP A 137 23.33 -14.37 12.73
N PRO A 138 22.15 -14.09 13.31
CA PRO A 138 20.88 -14.47 12.71
C PRO A 138 20.69 -13.79 11.35
N ASP A 139 20.11 -14.52 10.39
CA ASP A 139 19.81 -13.98 9.07
C ASP A 139 18.41 -14.42 8.63
N VAL A 140 17.46 -13.49 8.74
CA VAL A 140 16.04 -13.68 8.41
C VAL A 140 15.84 -14.00 6.92
N ASN A 141 16.74 -13.54 6.07
CA ASN A 141 16.65 -13.66 4.62
C ASN A 141 17.22 -14.98 4.10
N SER A 142 18.01 -15.69 4.91
CA SER A 142 18.56 -17.01 4.59
C SER A 142 17.57 -18.14 4.89
N ARG A 143 16.41 -18.09 4.23
CA ARG A 143 15.33 -19.07 4.35
C ARG A 143 14.86 -19.57 2.99
N PHE A 144 14.18 -20.70 2.95
CA PHE A 144 13.54 -21.17 1.73
C PHE A 144 12.37 -20.23 1.35
N PRO A 145 11.95 -20.20 0.08
CA PRO A 145 10.74 -19.47 -0.33
C PRO A 145 9.56 -19.81 0.56
N ASP A 146 8.75 -18.80 0.87
CA ASP A 146 7.64 -18.95 1.80
C ASP A 146 6.49 -19.68 1.10
N ASP A 147 6.05 -20.82 1.65
CA ASP A 147 4.91 -21.54 1.09
C ASP A 147 3.61 -20.85 1.57
N LYS A 148 2.90 -20.18 0.66
CA LYS A 148 1.68 -19.40 0.96
C LYS A 148 0.43 -20.14 0.46
N PHE A 149 -0.51 -20.38 1.37
CA PHE A 149 -1.78 -21.04 1.09
C PHE A 149 -2.95 -20.32 1.77
N ILE A 150 -4.17 -20.67 1.38
CA ILE A 150 -5.40 -20.19 1.99
C ILE A 150 -6.19 -21.40 2.51
N ILE A 151 -6.76 -21.28 3.71
CA ILE A 151 -7.66 -22.31 4.25
C ILE A 151 -8.96 -22.29 3.43
N ASN A 152 -9.23 -23.39 2.72
CA ASN A 152 -10.45 -23.55 1.95
C ASN A 152 -11.60 -24.02 2.85
N GLN A 153 -11.35 -25.07 3.63
CA GLN A 153 -12.34 -25.65 4.54
C GLN A 153 -11.67 -26.47 5.65
N LYS A 154 -12.37 -26.61 6.77
CA LYS A 154 -12.07 -27.59 7.82
C LYS A 154 -12.62 -28.95 7.38
N THR A 155 -11.75 -29.93 7.18
CA THR A 155 -12.15 -31.26 6.69
C THR A 155 -12.50 -32.22 7.82
N ALA A 156 -11.85 -32.08 8.98
CA ALA A 156 -12.11 -32.89 10.16
C ALA A 156 -11.82 -32.13 11.45
N GLU A 157 -12.57 -32.44 12.51
CA GLU A 157 -12.34 -31.94 13.85
C GLU A 157 -12.66 -33.03 14.87
N ASP A 158 -11.64 -33.43 15.63
CA ASP A 158 -11.72 -34.33 16.75
C ASP A 158 -11.13 -33.67 18.00
N LYS A 159 -11.35 -34.28 19.17
CA LYS A 159 -10.80 -33.81 20.45
C LYS A 159 -9.28 -33.72 20.50
N ASN A 160 -8.58 -34.40 19.59
CA ASN A 160 -7.12 -34.47 19.57
C ASN A 160 -6.51 -33.79 18.34
N THR A 161 -7.27 -33.56 17.27
CA THR A 161 -6.72 -33.11 15.99
C THR A 161 -7.76 -32.34 15.19
N ILE A 162 -7.35 -31.27 14.52
CA ILE A 162 -8.13 -30.56 13.52
C ILE A 162 -7.37 -30.64 12.19
N GLU A 163 -8.10 -30.90 11.11
CA GLU A 163 -7.57 -30.95 9.75
C GLU A 163 -8.20 -29.85 8.88
N PHE A 164 -7.35 -29.13 8.16
CA PHE A 164 -7.73 -28.14 7.17
C PHE A 164 -7.26 -28.56 5.78
N GLU A 165 -8.13 -28.38 4.78
CA GLU A 165 -7.73 -28.38 3.38
C GLU A 165 -7.28 -26.97 2.99
N LEU A 166 -6.06 -26.88 2.49
CA LEU A 166 -5.46 -25.66 2.00
C LEU A 166 -5.48 -25.64 0.47
N VAL A 167 -5.67 -24.45 -0.09
CA VAL A 167 -5.61 -24.21 -1.54
C VAL A 167 -4.62 -23.12 -1.87
N SER A 168 -4.18 -23.14 -3.12
CA SER A 168 -3.45 -22.01 -3.68
C SER A 168 -4.30 -20.74 -3.64
N PRO A 169 -3.71 -19.56 -3.36
CA PRO A 169 -4.42 -18.29 -3.54
C PRO A 169 -5.03 -18.13 -4.94
N LEU A 170 -4.45 -18.78 -5.97
CA LEU A 170 -4.94 -18.73 -7.35
C LEU A 170 -6.24 -19.51 -7.59
N GLU A 171 -6.56 -20.50 -6.76
CA GLU A 171 -7.77 -21.33 -6.90
C GLU A 171 -9.00 -20.73 -6.21
N MET A 172 -8.83 -19.65 -5.45
CA MET A 172 -9.97 -19.03 -4.77
C MET A 172 -10.96 -18.47 -5.79
N ASP A 173 -12.25 -18.77 -5.64
CA ASP A 173 -13.31 -18.26 -6.54
C ASP A 173 -13.38 -16.72 -6.60
N THR A 174 -12.88 -16.04 -5.57
CA THR A 174 -12.78 -14.57 -5.51
C THR A 174 -11.64 -14.01 -6.37
N VAL A 175 -10.73 -14.87 -6.84
CA VAL A 175 -9.54 -14.46 -7.58
C VAL A 175 -9.83 -14.41 -9.07
N LYS A 176 -9.85 -13.19 -9.61
CA LYS A 176 -9.90 -12.93 -11.05
C LYS A 176 -8.48 -12.80 -11.59
N LEU A 177 -8.18 -13.62 -12.59
CA LEU A 177 -6.96 -13.51 -13.39
C LEU A 177 -7.32 -12.96 -14.78
N PRO A 178 -6.57 -11.96 -15.30
CA PRO A 178 -5.46 -11.25 -14.66
C PRO A 178 -5.94 -10.36 -13.50
N SER A 179 -5.12 -10.25 -12.45
CA SER A 179 -5.47 -9.42 -11.28
C SER A 179 -5.64 -7.94 -11.66
N ARG A 180 -4.92 -7.51 -12.70
CA ARG A 180 -5.02 -6.19 -13.30
C ARG A 180 -5.77 -6.27 -14.63
N HIS A 181 -6.92 -5.63 -14.69
CA HIS A 181 -7.59 -5.34 -15.95
C HIS A 181 -6.84 -4.20 -16.65
N VAL A 182 -6.70 -4.22 -17.97
CA VAL A 182 -6.03 -3.15 -18.73
C VAL A 182 -7.03 -2.60 -19.74
N ILE A 183 -7.43 -1.35 -19.56
CA ILE A 183 -8.38 -0.66 -20.42
C ILE A 183 -7.65 0.51 -21.06
N SER A 184 -7.76 0.68 -22.38
CA SER A 184 -6.97 1.65 -23.16
C SER A 184 -7.04 3.09 -22.63
N ASN A 185 -8.18 3.50 -22.06
CA ASN A 185 -8.44 4.90 -21.68
C ASN A 185 -8.43 5.14 -20.17
N TYR A 186 -8.25 4.09 -19.36
CA TYR A 186 -8.30 4.17 -17.90
C TYR A 186 -7.10 3.51 -17.23
N CYS A 187 -6.54 4.22 -16.26
CA CYS A 187 -5.44 3.82 -15.41
C CYS A 187 -5.96 3.09 -14.18
N ASN A 188 -5.45 1.90 -13.92
CA ASN A 188 -5.84 1.09 -12.76
C ASN A 188 -4.89 1.24 -11.56
N TRP A 189 -3.84 2.06 -11.69
CA TRP A 189 -2.95 2.35 -10.58
C TRP A 189 -3.68 3.10 -9.48
N VAL A 190 -3.35 2.78 -8.23
CA VAL A 190 -3.77 3.59 -7.08
C VAL A 190 -3.07 4.95 -7.17
N TYR A 191 -3.82 6.03 -6.98
CA TYR A 191 -3.25 7.37 -7.17
C TYR A 191 -2.20 7.65 -6.10
N ARG A 192 -1.03 8.17 -6.49
CA ARG A 192 0.16 8.38 -5.61
C ARG A 192 0.75 7.10 -4.98
N GLY A 193 0.14 5.94 -5.23
CA GLY A 193 0.63 4.65 -4.78
C GLY A 193 1.61 4.00 -5.75
N HIS A 194 1.91 2.73 -5.49
CA HIS A 194 2.78 1.91 -6.33
C HIS A 194 2.28 1.87 -7.79
N GLY A 195 3.23 2.01 -8.72
CA GLY A 195 2.98 2.10 -10.16
C GLY A 195 2.63 3.51 -10.65
N CYS A 196 1.76 4.25 -9.96
CA CYS A 196 1.49 5.65 -10.31
C CYS A 196 2.69 6.55 -9.98
N GLY A 197 3.24 6.44 -8.77
CA GLY A 197 4.44 7.18 -8.37
C GLY A 197 4.31 8.70 -8.32
N TYR A 198 3.12 9.28 -8.46
CA TYR A 198 2.98 10.74 -8.46
C TYR A 198 3.39 11.35 -7.11
N GLY A 199 4.36 12.26 -7.12
CA GLY A 199 4.96 12.83 -5.92
C GLY A 199 6.04 11.96 -5.26
N ASN A 200 6.40 10.82 -5.87
CA ASN A 200 7.51 10.00 -5.40
C ASN A 200 8.80 10.49 -6.05
N THR A 201 9.59 11.27 -5.31
CA THR A 201 10.85 11.86 -5.77
C THR A 201 11.96 10.84 -6.01
N TYR A 202 11.84 9.61 -5.49
CA TYR A 202 12.77 8.53 -5.78
C TYR A 202 12.52 7.93 -7.16
N LEU A 203 11.24 7.70 -7.51
CA LEU A 203 10.85 7.17 -8.82
C LEU A 203 10.88 8.23 -9.93
N HIS A 204 10.48 9.47 -9.59
CA HIS A 204 10.42 10.60 -10.51
C HIS A 204 11.15 11.80 -9.89
N PRO A 205 12.48 11.85 -10.01
CA PRO A 205 13.27 12.91 -9.40
C PRO A 205 13.09 14.24 -10.17
N ALA A 206 13.24 15.38 -9.50
CA ALA A 206 12.90 16.69 -10.07
C ALA A 206 13.56 17.00 -11.43
N GLN A 207 14.73 16.44 -11.70
CA GLN A 207 15.47 16.62 -12.95
C GLN A 207 14.76 16.04 -14.17
N VAL A 208 13.82 15.12 -13.98
CA VAL A 208 13.03 14.57 -15.10
C VAL A 208 11.86 15.47 -15.48
N PHE A 209 11.55 16.51 -14.69
CA PHE A 209 10.49 17.48 -14.95
C PHE A 209 11.06 18.82 -15.40
N ASN A 210 11.12 19.06 -16.71
CA ASN A 210 11.78 20.24 -17.27
C ASN A 210 10.97 21.54 -17.15
N GLU A 211 9.64 21.43 -17.05
CA GLU A 211 8.72 22.59 -17.09
C GLU A 211 7.95 22.77 -15.78
N ASP A 212 7.96 21.75 -14.92
CA ASP A 212 7.13 21.71 -13.72
C ASP A 212 7.79 20.89 -12.59
N PRO A 213 8.85 21.41 -11.95
CA PRO A 213 9.51 20.72 -10.85
C PRO A 213 8.56 20.43 -9.66
N GLY A 214 7.47 21.18 -9.55
CA GLY A 214 6.41 20.94 -8.55
C GLY A 214 5.68 19.61 -8.73
N ALA A 215 5.63 19.06 -9.95
CA ALA A 215 5.07 17.74 -10.20
C ALA A 215 5.88 16.61 -9.52
N ALA A 216 7.20 16.78 -9.38
CA ALA A 216 8.07 15.78 -8.75
C ALA A 216 7.74 15.57 -7.27
N ILE A 217 7.36 16.64 -6.57
CA ILE A 217 6.93 16.61 -5.17
C ILE A 217 5.42 16.39 -5.01
N GLY A 218 4.70 16.20 -6.12
CA GLY A 218 3.29 15.83 -6.14
C GLY A 218 2.37 16.94 -5.67
N ILE A 219 2.56 18.17 -6.15
CA ILE A 219 1.59 19.25 -5.91
C ILE A 219 0.20 18.85 -6.44
N PRO A 220 -0.90 19.13 -5.73
CA PRO A 220 -2.26 18.94 -6.25
C PRO A 220 -2.48 19.58 -7.62
N ARG A 221 -3.08 18.83 -8.55
CA ARG A 221 -3.29 19.33 -9.94
C ARG A 221 -4.74 19.43 -10.35
N ALA A 222 -5.56 18.45 -9.99
CA ALA A 222 -6.93 18.37 -10.46
C ALA A 222 -7.81 17.51 -9.56
N ASP A 223 -9.12 17.70 -9.67
CA ASP A 223 -10.09 16.81 -9.02
C ASP A 223 -10.35 15.52 -9.81
N GLU A 224 -11.24 14.68 -9.27
CA GLU A 224 -11.64 13.40 -9.84
C GLU A 224 -12.20 13.49 -11.28
N LYS A 225 -12.69 14.66 -11.69
CA LYS A 225 -13.21 14.89 -13.05
C LYS A 225 -12.13 15.38 -14.00
N GLY A 226 -10.88 15.50 -13.53
CA GLY A 226 -9.77 16.07 -14.29
C GLY A 226 -9.84 17.58 -14.41
N ARG A 227 -10.68 18.25 -13.60
CA ARG A 227 -10.76 19.72 -13.60
C ARG A 227 -9.55 20.25 -12.85
N ARG A 228 -8.72 21.02 -13.55
CA ARG A 228 -7.50 21.59 -13.00
C ARG A 228 -7.82 22.55 -11.86
N PHE A 229 -7.02 22.47 -10.81
CA PHE A 229 -7.12 23.41 -9.71
C PHE A 229 -6.58 24.77 -10.11
N ILE A 230 -5.52 24.86 -10.94
CA ILE A 230 -4.98 26.11 -11.52
C ILE A 230 -4.31 25.81 -12.88
N GLU A 231 -4.58 26.64 -13.90
CA GLU A 231 -3.66 26.97 -15.00
C GLU A 231 -3.32 28.46 -14.95
N GLY A 232 -2.22 28.86 -15.59
CA GLY A 232 -1.85 30.27 -15.70
C GLY A 232 -3.04 31.18 -16.02
N SER A 233 -3.08 32.36 -15.40
CA SER A 233 -4.20 33.30 -15.44
C SER A 233 -5.59 32.67 -15.22
N GLY A 234 -5.70 31.81 -14.21
CA GLY A 234 -6.99 31.48 -13.59
C GLY A 234 -7.52 30.07 -13.90
N SER A 235 -7.61 29.27 -12.86
CA SER A 235 -8.55 28.14 -12.69
C SER A 235 -8.55 27.89 -11.18
N TYR A 236 -9.52 27.34 -10.45
CA TYR A 236 -10.82 26.66 -10.64
C TYR A 236 -11.99 27.59 -11.04
N TRP A 237 -12.74 27.20 -12.09
CA TRP A 237 -13.94 27.84 -12.71
C TRP A 237 -13.77 28.73 -13.96
N LEU A 238 -13.16 28.22 -15.03
CA LEU A 238 -13.33 28.82 -16.37
C LEU A 238 -14.51 28.22 -17.17
N ASP A 239 -15.65 27.95 -16.52
CA ASP A 239 -16.89 27.61 -17.22
C ASP A 239 -18.14 27.98 -16.41
N GLN A 240 -18.40 29.28 -16.31
CA GLN A 240 -19.78 29.78 -16.29
C GLN A 240 -19.87 30.88 -17.35
N THR A 241 -20.12 30.50 -18.59
CA THR A 241 -20.66 31.43 -19.59
C THR A 241 -22.12 31.72 -19.22
N THR A 242 -22.36 32.83 -18.54
CA THR A 242 -23.71 33.40 -18.47
C THR A 242 -23.89 34.35 -19.65
N THR A 243 -24.77 33.96 -20.57
CA THR A 243 -25.23 34.83 -21.65
C THR A 243 -26.06 35.97 -21.04
N VAL A 244 -25.56 37.21 -21.12
CA VAL A 244 -26.33 38.43 -20.80
C VAL A 244 -26.48 39.21 -22.10
N GLY A 245 -27.45 38.81 -22.93
CA GLY A 245 -27.59 39.32 -24.30
C GLY A 245 -26.65 38.62 -25.29
N GLU A 246 -26.34 39.26 -26.43
CA GLU A 246 -25.57 38.66 -27.54
C GLU A 246 -24.03 38.69 -27.35
N GLU A 247 -23.53 39.13 -26.20
CA GLU A 247 -22.10 39.10 -25.87
C GLU A 247 -21.73 37.96 -24.90
N GLU A 248 -20.70 37.19 -25.26
CA GLU A 248 -20.02 36.29 -24.32
C GLU A 248 -19.19 37.10 -23.32
N VAL A 249 -19.68 37.21 -22.09
CA VAL A 249 -18.92 37.82 -20.99
C VAL A 249 -18.16 36.72 -20.24
N LEU A 250 -16.83 36.75 -20.33
CA LEU A 250 -15.95 35.99 -19.44
C LEU A 250 -16.11 36.54 -18.01
N ASN A 251 -16.69 35.75 -17.10
CA ASN A 251 -16.72 36.10 -15.66
C ASN A 251 -15.31 35.97 -15.06
N THR A 252 -14.46 36.96 -15.30
CA THR A 252 -13.13 37.11 -14.70
C THR A 252 -13.25 37.76 -13.34
N ASN A 253 -13.52 37.00 -12.27
CA ASN A 253 -12.95 37.30 -10.94
C ASN A 253 -13.28 36.21 -9.92
N ILE A 254 -12.40 35.21 -9.83
CA ILE A 254 -12.16 34.57 -8.55
C ILE A 254 -10.64 34.49 -8.40
N ALA A 255 -10.06 35.58 -7.90
CA ALA A 255 -8.62 35.73 -7.80
C ALA A 255 -8.06 34.72 -6.78
N TRP A 256 -7.53 33.60 -7.28
CA TRP A 256 -6.53 32.81 -6.60
C TRP A 256 -5.41 33.75 -6.21
N ASN A 257 -5.27 33.98 -4.91
CA ASN A 257 -4.29 34.84 -4.24
C ASN A 257 -3.39 35.63 -5.20
N ALA A 258 -3.84 36.81 -5.65
CA ALA A 258 -2.98 37.68 -6.44
C ALA A 258 -1.74 38.13 -5.65
N LEU A 259 -1.81 38.02 -4.31
CA LEU A 259 -0.77 38.41 -3.36
C LEU A 259 -0.43 37.26 -2.38
N ASP A 260 0.83 37.15 -1.96
CA ASP A 260 1.31 36.19 -0.97
C ASP A 260 1.00 36.62 0.49
N LYS A 261 1.45 35.84 1.48
CA LYS A 261 1.28 36.15 2.92
C LYS A 261 1.96 37.45 3.39
N LYS A 262 2.73 38.12 2.52
CA LYS A 262 3.40 39.40 2.76
C LYS A 262 2.80 40.53 1.91
N GLY A 263 1.81 40.25 1.06
CA GLY A 263 1.18 41.23 0.18
C GLY A 263 1.90 41.46 -1.16
N GLU A 264 2.78 40.56 -1.60
CA GLU A 264 3.53 40.64 -2.87
C GLU A 264 2.89 39.79 -3.98
N THR A 265 3.08 40.11 -5.27
CA THR A 265 2.53 39.31 -6.39
C THR A 265 2.84 37.82 -6.24
N ASN A 266 1.79 37.02 -6.11
CA ASN A 266 1.93 35.59 -5.87
C ASN A 266 2.41 34.87 -7.14
N LYS A 267 3.61 34.29 -7.06
CA LYS A 267 4.21 33.50 -8.16
C LYS A 267 3.94 32.00 -8.02
N ASP A 268 3.54 31.56 -6.83
CA ASP A 268 3.34 30.15 -6.48
C ASP A 268 1.92 29.99 -5.91
N PRO A 269 0.92 29.77 -6.76
CA PRO A 269 -0.48 29.82 -6.35
C PRO A 269 -0.92 28.58 -5.54
N PHE A 270 -0.04 27.58 -5.40
CA PHE A 270 -0.17 26.48 -4.45
C PHE A 270 0.81 26.65 -3.30
N HIS A 271 0.30 26.91 -2.09
CA HIS A 271 1.11 26.91 -0.87
C HIS A 271 0.92 25.59 -0.12
N TYR A 272 2.01 24.91 0.21
CA TYR A 272 1.94 23.73 1.06
C TYR A 272 1.75 24.14 2.52
N SER A 273 0.54 23.96 3.05
CA SER A 273 0.19 24.35 4.42
C SER A 273 0.28 23.17 5.42
N GLY A 274 0.83 22.04 4.99
CA GLY A 274 1.12 20.89 5.85
C GLY A 274 -0.13 20.09 6.27
N LEU A 275 -0.09 19.52 7.48
CA LEU A 275 -1.19 18.74 8.03
C LEU A 275 -2.41 19.65 8.27
N TYR A 276 -3.61 19.20 7.88
CA TYR A 276 -4.83 19.95 8.15
C TYR A 276 -5.01 20.22 9.65
N ASN A 277 -5.32 21.48 9.98
CA ASN A 277 -5.62 21.97 11.31
C ASN A 277 -7.06 22.53 11.34
N PRO A 278 -7.95 21.98 12.19
CA PRO A 278 -9.32 22.49 12.37
C PRO A 278 -9.42 23.96 12.76
N THR A 279 -8.37 24.54 13.35
CA THR A 279 -8.32 25.97 13.72
C THR A 279 -7.36 26.76 12.84
N GLY A 280 -6.87 26.17 11.74
CA GLY A 280 -5.98 26.83 10.79
C GLY A 280 -6.70 27.87 9.92
N ILE A 281 -5.96 28.82 9.38
CA ILE A 281 -6.46 29.74 8.36
C ILE A 281 -5.75 29.37 7.07
N TYR A 282 -6.53 29.15 6.01
CA TYR A 282 -6.02 28.72 4.71
C TYR A 282 -6.44 29.71 3.64
N LEU A 283 -5.48 30.21 2.88
CA LEU A 283 -5.76 31.09 1.75
C LEU A 283 -6.25 30.25 0.55
N SER A 284 -6.93 30.88 -0.41
CA SER A 284 -7.34 30.18 -1.62
C SER A 284 -6.13 29.60 -2.35
N GLY A 285 -6.12 28.30 -2.58
CA GLY A 285 -5.00 27.59 -3.19
C GLY A 285 -3.94 27.06 -2.24
N ASP A 286 -4.05 27.35 -0.95
CA ASP A 286 -3.36 26.54 0.06
C ASP A 286 -3.83 25.10 -0.06
N TYR A 287 -2.89 24.18 0.07
CA TYR A 287 -3.20 22.76 0.12
C TYR A 287 -2.64 22.12 1.36
N VAL A 288 -3.48 21.27 1.96
CA VAL A 288 -3.20 20.52 3.17
C VAL A 288 -3.26 19.04 2.87
N TYR A 289 -2.70 18.24 3.76
CA TYR A 289 -2.90 16.80 3.73
C TYR A 289 -3.61 16.28 4.97
N ILE A 290 -4.31 15.16 4.78
CA ILE A 290 -4.91 14.37 5.86
C ILE A 290 -4.41 12.92 5.71
N PRO A 291 -3.66 12.39 6.69
CA PRO A 291 -3.20 11.01 6.65
C PRO A 291 -4.40 10.03 6.76
N GLY A 292 -4.35 8.93 6.00
CA GLY A 292 -5.37 7.86 6.07
C GLY A 292 -6.75 8.20 5.48
N ALA A 293 -6.87 9.24 4.65
CA ALA A 293 -8.14 9.72 4.11
C ALA A 293 -8.64 8.96 2.85
N GLU A 294 -7.90 7.98 2.34
CA GLU A 294 -8.44 7.01 1.38
C GLU A 294 -8.51 5.62 2.02
N SER A 295 -9.72 5.17 2.36
CA SER A 295 -9.98 3.74 2.41
C SER A 295 -10.08 3.25 0.96
N SER A 296 -9.02 2.65 0.43
CA SER A 296 -9.13 1.86 -0.79
C SER A 296 -9.85 0.55 -0.46
N TYR A 297 -11.17 0.59 -0.25
CA TYR A 297 -11.94 -0.64 -0.24
C TYR A 297 -12.24 -1.04 -1.69
N TYR A 298 -11.22 -1.59 -2.34
CA TYR A 298 -11.39 -2.51 -3.46
C TYR A 298 -10.26 -3.54 -3.39
N GLU A 299 -10.65 -4.78 -3.08
CA GLU A 299 -9.90 -6.02 -3.32
C GLU A 299 -8.64 -6.36 -2.50
N GLY A 300 -8.73 -6.33 -1.17
CA GLY A 300 -8.00 -7.31 -0.35
C GLY A 300 -6.50 -7.07 -0.13
N PHE A 301 -6.03 -5.83 -0.23
CA PHE A 301 -4.73 -5.43 0.32
C PHE A 301 -4.94 -4.34 1.36
N SER A 302 -4.10 -4.31 2.40
CA SER A 302 -4.19 -3.31 3.47
C SER A 302 -4.24 -1.91 2.87
N SER A 303 -5.06 -1.02 3.45
CA SER A 303 -4.92 0.42 3.26
C SER A 303 -3.43 0.74 3.30
N ASP A 304 -2.85 1.25 2.22
CA ASP A 304 -1.49 1.77 2.33
C ASP A 304 -1.60 3.04 3.16
N PRO A 305 -1.17 3.02 4.44
CA PRO A 305 -1.29 4.20 5.30
C PRO A 305 -0.49 5.39 4.77
N ASN A 306 0.36 5.16 3.76
CA ASN A 306 1.17 6.18 3.10
C ASN A 306 0.45 6.92 1.97
N ILE A 307 -0.75 6.50 1.56
CA ILE A 307 -1.54 7.25 0.57
C ILE A 307 -2.11 8.48 1.26
N THR A 308 -1.40 9.58 1.06
CA THR A 308 -1.72 10.88 1.62
C THR A 308 -2.73 11.58 0.71
N ALA A 309 -3.93 11.88 1.23
CA ALA A 309 -4.90 12.68 0.49
C ALA A 309 -4.61 14.15 0.69
N TYR A 310 -4.59 14.90 -0.41
CA TYR A 310 -4.40 16.34 -0.40
C TYR A 310 -5.72 17.04 -0.71
N PHE A 311 -5.95 18.16 -0.04
CA PHE A 311 -7.12 19.01 -0.22
C PHE A 311 -6.66 20.43 -0.49
N VAL A 312 -7.24 21.06 -1.50
CA VAL A 312 -6.97 22.44 -1.89
C VAL A 312 -8.13 23.32 -1.42
N ALA A 313 -7.80 24.41 -0.73
CA ALA A 313 -8.78 25.40 -0.29
C ALA A 313 -9.36 26.13 -1.49
N LYS A 314 -10.69 26.08 -1.63
CA LYS A 314 -11.43 26.77 -2.70
C LYS A 314 -11.55 28.27 -2.38
N PRO A 315 -11.61 29.11 -3.41
CA PRO A 315 -12.03 30.48 -3.22
C PRO A 315 -13.55 30.54 -2.98
N THR A 316 -13.94 30.98 -1.78
CA THR A 316 -15.35 30.97 -1.34
C THR A 316 -16.05 32.31 -1.55
N GLY A 317 -15.33 33.33 -2.02
CA GLY A 317 -15.85 34.71 -2.14
C GLY A 317 -16.19 35.37 -0.80
N GLN A 318 -15.85 34.73 0.33
CA GLN A 318 -16.05 35.29 1.67
C GLN A 318 -14.88 36.24 2.00
N THR A 319 -15.23 37.50 2.29
CA THR A 319 -14.32 38.50 2.84
C THR A 319 -14.49 38.54 4.35
N VAL A 320 -13.40 38.59 5.10
CA VAL A 320 -13.46 39.03 6.50
C VAL A 320 -12.56 40.22 6.68
N THR A 321 -13.04 41.08 7.54
CA THR A 321 -12.40 42.27 8.07
C THR A 321 -11.36 41.83 9.10
N GLU A 322 -10.09 41.79 8.67
CA GLU A 322 -8.85 41.72 9.47
C GLU A 322 -8.43 40.38 10.11
N ILE A 323 -7.21 39.95 9.78
CA ILE A 323 -6.35 39.09 10.61
C ILE A 323 -5.16 39.97 11.02
N ASP A 324 -4.94 40.18 12.31
CA ASP A 324 -3.86 41.04 12.85
C ASP A 324 -3.81 42.47 12.23
N GLY A 325 -4.98 43.04 11.88
CA GLY A 325 -5.09 44.36 11.25
C GLY A 325 -4.78 44.39 9.74
N VAL A 326 -4.62 43.24 9.09
CA VAL A 326 -4.40 43.12 7.63
C VAL A 326 -5.63 42.49 6.97
N ALA A 327 -6.20 43.20 5.99
CA ALA A 327 -7.35 42.71 5.22
C ALA A 327 -6.90 41.73 4.11
N PHE A 328 -7.48 40.53 4.10
CA PHE A 328 -7.25 39.54 3.05
C PHE A 328 -8.49 39.41 2.16
N PRO A 329 -8.39 39.64 0.84
CA PRO A 329 -9.56 39.72 -0.02
C PRO A 329 -10.27 38.38 -0.24
N HIS A 330 -9.61 37.23 -0.08
CA HIS A 330 -10.24 35.91 -0.27
C HIS A 330 -9.55 34.84 0.60
N TYR A 331 -10.26 34.25 1.56
CA TYR A 331 -9.69 33.17 2.38
C TYR A 331 -10.75 32.20 2.91
N ASN A 332 -10.30 31.05 3.41
CA ASN A 332 -11.11 30.01 4.01
C ASN A 332 -10.77 29.88 5.50
N ILE A 333 -11.76 30.02 6.39
CA ILE A 333 -11.58 29.70 7.81
C ILE A 333 -11.82 28.20 7.96
N SER A 334 -10.79 27.49 8.40
CA SER A 334 -10.96 26.10 8.79
C SER A 334 -11.96 26.01 9.95
N GLY A 335 -12.92 25.09 9.82
CA GLY A 335 -13.92 24.81 10.85
C GLY A 335 -14.61 23.47 10.64
N SER A 336 -14.73 23.02 9.39
CA SER A 336 -15.25 21.70 9.03
C SER A 336 -14.19 20.85 8.33
N ASP A 337 -14.25 19.54 8.58
CA ASP A 337 -13.33 18.55 8.01
C ASP A 337 -13.36 18.57 6.47
N PRO A 338 -12.21 18.75 5.78
CA PRO A 338 -12.11 18.79 4.32
C PRO A 338 -12.70 17.57 3.59
N ARG A 339 -12.83 16.42 4.28
CA ARG A 339 -13.46 15.20 3.75
C ARG A 339 -14.97 15.34 3.58
N SER A 340 -15.59 16.25 4.32
CA SER A 340 -17.03 16.49 4.32
C SER A 340 -17.44 17.87 3.81
N ASP A 341 -16.50 18.82 3.82
CA ASP A 341 -16.76 20.21 3.45
C ASP A 341 -16.36 20.48 1.99
N PHE A 342 -17.23 20.05 1.08
CA PHE A 342 -17.04 20.25 -0.36
C PHE A 342 -17.25 21.70 -0.82
N SER A 343 -17.81 22.58 0.02
CA SER A 343 -17.97 24.00 -0.34
C SER A 343 -16.65 24.74 -0.23
N ASN A 344 -15.88 24.41 0.80
CA ASN A 344 -14.60 25.06 1.11
C ASN A 344 -13.39 24.32 0.56
N TRP A 345 -13.50 23.01 0.33
CA TRP A 345 -12.37 22.18 -0.06
C TRP A 345 -12.61 21.43 -1.37
N ALA A 346 -11.53 21.26 -2.14
CA ALA A 346 -11.46 20.38 -3.28
C ALA A 346 -10.43 19.28 -3.01
N LYS A 347 -10.84 18.02 -3.11
CA LYS A 347 -9.93 16.88 -2.96
C LYS A 347 -9.10 16.70 -4.24
N ASP A 348 -7.78 16.63 -4.11
CA ASP A 348 -6.89 16.20 -5.17
C ASP A 348 -7.08 14.71 -5.44
N GLN A 349 -7.58 14.40 -6.63
CA GLN A 349 -7.94 13.04 -6.98
C GLN A 349 -7.66 12.81 -8.45
N CYS A 350 -7.11 11.64 -8.76
CA CYS A 350 -6.84 11.27 -10.15
C CYS A 350 -8.13 10.87 -10.85
N SER A 351 -8.38 11.46 -12.03
CA SER A 351 -9.51 11.08 -12.91
C SER A 351 -9.33 9.73 -13.60
N LYS A 352 -8.19 9.06 -13.37
CA LYS A 352 -7.79 7.78 -13.97
C LYS A 352 -7.68 7.81 -15.50
N THR A 353 -7.77 8.96 -16.16
CA THR A 353 -7.64 9.06 -17.62
C THR A 353 -6.22 9.44 -18.04
N ILE A 354 -5.86 9.20 -19.30
CA ILE A 354 -4.59 9.67 -19.90
C ILE A 354 -4.46 11.18 -19.72
N ALA A 355 -5.55 11.93 -19.98
CA ALA A 355 -5.59 13.37 -19.79
C ALA A 355 -5.24 13.74 -18.35
N GLY A 356 -5.86 13.08 -17.35
CA GLY A 356 -5.56 13.31 -15.94
C GLY A 356 -4.12 12.99 -15.52
N CYS A 357 -3.48 11.98 -16.16
CA CYS A 357 -2.06 11.70 -15.97
C CYS A 357 -1.18 12.78 -16.61
N ALA A 358 -1.53 13.27 -17.81
CA ALA A 358 -0.80 14.33 -18.48
C ALA A 358 -0.76 15.63 -17.66
N LEU A 359 -1.85 15.93 -16.92
CA LEU A 359 -1.89 17.05 -15.98
C LEU A 359 -0.82 16.97 -14.88
N ARG A 360 -0.51 15.74 -14.45
CA ARG A 360 0.32 15.44 -13.29
C ARG A 360 1.76 15.17 -13.67
N PHE A 361 1.97 14.56 -14.82
CA PHE A 361 3.28 14.23 -15.36
C PHE A 361 3.70 15.15 -16.51
N SER A 362 3.13 16.37 -16.57
CA SER A 362 3.48 17.37 -17.57
C SER A 362 4.97 17.68 -17.51
N GLY A 363 5.64 17.73 -18.66
CA GLY A 363 7.08 17.99 -18.73
C GLY A 363 7.97 16.86 -18.20
N CYS A 364 7.41 15.69 -17.84
CA CYS A 364 8.15 14.50 -17.42
C CYS A 364 8.81 13.81 -18.62
N THR A 365 10.15 13.78 -18.64
CA THR A 365 10.96 13.24 -19.74
C THR A 365 11.02 11.72 -19.79
N VAL A 366 10.75 11.04 -18.67
CA VAL A 366 10.72 9.57 -18.59
C VAL A 366 9.38 8.97 -19.05
N GLY A 367 8.44 9.81 -19.47
CA GLY A 367 7.11 9.41 -19.90
C GLY A 367 6.11 9.31 -18.75
N MET A 368 4.84 9.11 -19.12
CA MET A 368 3.75 8.98 -18.15
C MET A 368 3.60 7.52 -17.72
N PRO A 369 3.45 7.22 -16.42
CA PRO A 369 3.08 5.89 -15.94
C PRO A 369 1.59 5.64 -16.20
N PHE A 370 1.24 5.53 -17.49
CA PHE A 370 -0.11 5.21 -17.94
C PHE A 370 -0.14 3.80 -18.53
N GLY A 371 -1.15 3.02 -18.10
CA GLY A 371 -1.22 1.62 -18.42
C GLY A 371 -0.33 0.77 -17.51
N GLY A 372 -0.62 -0.53 -17.50
CA GLY A 372 0.15 -1.55 -16.81
C GLY A 372 0.01 -2.84 -17.59
N PHE A 373 1.02 -3.70 -17.52
CA PHE A 373 0.88 -5.05 -18.07
C PHE A 373 -0.10 -5.87 -17.21
N PRO A 374 -0.87 -6.80 -17.80
CA PRO A 374 -1.57 -7.82 -17.05
C PRO A 374 -0.57 -8.50 -16.10
N GLY A 375 -0.88 -8.48 -14.81
CA GLY A 375 0.01 -8.98 -13.77
C GLY A 375 -0.65 -10.05 -12.92
N THR A 376 0.16 -11.01 -12.49
CA THR A 376 -0.14 -11.94 -11.39
C THR A 376 0.54 -11.51 -10.09
N ASP A 377 1.03 -10.26 -10.02
CA ASP A 377 1.70 -9.63 -8.88
C ASP A 377 0.87 -9.76 -7.58
N LYS A 378 -0.45 -9.75 -7.70
CA LYS A 378 -1.39 -10.01 -6.58
C LYS A 378 -1.28 -11.41 -5.97
N PHE A 379 -0.73 -12.38 -6.70
CA PHE A 379 -0.66 -13.79 -6.34
C PHE A 379 0.75 -14.35 -6.42
N GLY A 380 1.77 -13.50 -6.16
CA GLY A 380 3.16 -13.91 -6.16
C GLY A 380 3.39 -15.18 -5.33
N TYR A 381 3.59 -16.30 -6.03
CA TYR A 381 4.29 -17.45 -5.49
C TYR A 381 5.77 -17.12 -5.56
N VAL A 382 6.34 -16.91 -4.37
CA VAL A 382 7.76 -16.99 -3.96
C VAL A 382 7.90 -16.20 -2.66
#